data_AF-A0A2I8AH18-F1
#
_entry.id   AF-A0A2I8AH18-F1
#
_cell.length_a   1.000
_cell.length_b   1.000
_cell.length_c   1.000
_cell.angle_alpha   90.00
_cell.angle_beta   90.00
_cell.angle_gamma   90.00
#
_symmetry.space_group_name_H-M   'P 1'
#
loop_
_entity.id
_entity.type
_entity.pdbx_description
1 polymer ?
#
loop_
_entity_poly.entity_id
_entity_poly.type
_entity_poly.pdbx_seq_one_letter_code
_entity_poly.pdbx_strand_id
1 'polypeptide(L)' 'MQNQPLPELIAQGQEILSAIRQHPEYKALLYQPDLSIADAVQALNELRFEVLPISQSVQIFNLEGFSQ' A
#
# COMPACT_ATOMS: atom_id res chain seq x y z
N MET A 1 -17.77 -18.03 25.51
CA MET A 1 -17.06 -16.80 25.10
C MET A 1 -18.07 -15.68 25.14
N GLN A 2 -17.79 -14.60 25.87
CA GLN A 2 -18.69 -13.47 25.96
C GLN A 2 -18.62 -12.72 24.62
N ASN A 3 -19.75 -12.54 23.93
CA ASN A 3 -19.79 -11.84 22.65
C ASN A 3 -19.61 -10.34 22.92
N GLN A 4 -18.35 -9.89 22.96
CA GLN A 4 -18.04 -8.47 22.97
C GLN A 4 -18.40 -7.85 21.60
N PRO A 5 -19.00 -6.65 21.59
CA PRO A 5 -19.31 -5.96 20.35
C PRO A 5 -18.02 -5.62 19.60
N LEU A 6 -18.07 -5.71 18.27
CA LEU A 6 -16.91 -5.49 17.39
C LEU A 6 -16.14 -4.19 17.66
N PRO A 7 -16.80 -3.03 17.94
CA PRO A 7 -16.08 -1.80 18.27
C PRO A 7 -15.19 -1.91 19.52
N GLU A 8 -15.64 -2.64 20.56
CA GLU A 8 -14.86 -2.83 21.78
C GLU A 8 -13.65 -3.73 21.54
N LEU A 9 -13.80 -4.75 20.70
CA LEU A 9 -12.70 -5.61 20.29
C LEU A 9 -11.64 -4.86 19.47
N ILE A 10 -12.08 -3.95 18.60
CA ILE A 10 -11.18 -3.08 17.83
C ILE A 10 -10.41 -2.16 18.77
N ALA A 11 -11.09 -1.53 19.74
CA ALA A 11 -10.45 -0.64 20.70
C ALA A 11 -9.39 -1.38 21.54
N GLN A 12 -9.73 -2.55 22.10
CA GLN A 12 -8.78 -3.38 22.83
C GLN A 12 -7.60 -3.81 21.95
N GLY A 13 -7.85 -4.20 20.70
CA GLY A 13 -6.78 -4.54 19.76
C GLY A 13 -5.81 -3.38 19.53
N GLN A 14 -6.31 -2.15 19.41
CA GLN A 14 -5.47 -0.96 19.25
C GLN A 14 -4.64 -0.64 20.51
N GLU A 15 -5.21 -0.81 21.70
CA GLU A 15 -4.49 -0.64 22.97
C GLU A 15 -3.35 -1.66 23.10
N ILE A 16 -3.62 -2.93 22.80
CA ILE A 16 -2.61 -4.00 22.84
C ILE A 16 -1.49 -3.71 21.84
N LEU A 17 -1.81 -3.34 20.59
CA LEU A 17 -0.80 -2.99 19.60
C LEU A 17 0.06 -1.80 20.04
N SER A 18 -0.54 -0.83 20.74
CA SER A 18 0.18 0.33 21.27
C SER A 18 1.13 -0.07 22.40
N ALA A 19 0.67 -0.92 23.32
CA ALA A 19 1.50 -1.46 24.40
C ALA A 19 2.67 -2.30 23.88
N ILE A 20 2.43 -3.14 22.87
CA ILE A 20 3.47 -3.93 22.21
C ILE A 20 4.55 -3.02 21.63
N ARG A 21 4.18 -1.94 20.92
CA ARG A 21 5.14 -1.01 20.32
C ARG A 21 6.01 -0.27 21.34
N GLN A 22 5.51 -0.07 22.56
CA GLN A 22 6.24 0.60 23.64
C GLN A 22 7.13 -0.36 24.45
N HIS A 23 7.05 -1.67 24.19
CA HIS A 23 7.81 -2.65 24.96
C HIS A 23 9.31 -2.57 24.62
N PRO A 24 10.23 -2.65 25.61
CA PRO A 24 11.67 -2.55 25.36
C PRO A 24 12.22 -3.62 24.41
N GLU A 25 11.59 -4.80 24.38
CA GLU A 25 11.98 -5.91 23.51
C GLU A 25 11.31 -5.86 22.13
N TYR A 26 10.38 -4.92 21.92
CA TYR A 26 9.77 -4.73 20.61
C TYR A 26 10.80 -4.15 19.64
N LYS A 27 11.43 -5.04 18.89
CA LYS A 27 12.26 -4.67 17.75
C LYS A 27 11.32 -4.41 16.58
N ALA A 28 11.11 -3.13 16.27
CA ALA A 28 10.43 -2.76 15.04
C ALA A 28 11.12 -3.49 13.88
N LEU A 29 10.34 -4.24 13.10
CA LEU A 29 10.84 -4.80 11.85
C LEU A 29 11.30 -3.62 11.00
N LEU A 30 12.61 -3.49 10.79
CA LEU A 30 13.18 -2.60 9.80
C LEU A 30 12.80 -3.18 8.44
N TYR A 31 11.56 -2.93 8.03
CA TYR A 31 11.07 -3.26 6.71
C TYR A 31 11.64 -2.21 5.76
N GLN A 32 12.83 -2.51 5.25
CA GLN A 32 13.47 -1.81 4.14
C GLN A 32 13.41 -2.75 2.94
N PRO A 33 12.26 -2.83 2.25
CA PRO A 33 12.21 -3.57 1.00
C PRO A 33 13.19 -2.91 0.03
N ASP A 34 14.00 -3.71 -0.67
CA ASP A 34 14.82 -3.25 -1.80
C ASP A 34 13.96 -2.62 -2.91
N LEU A 35 12.65 -2.90 -2.87
CA LEU A 35 11.64 -2.34 -3.73
C LEU A 35 11.00 -1.12 -3.06
N SER A 36 11.17 0.04 -3.66
CA SER A 36 10.45 1.24 -3.24
C SER A 36 8.97 1.15 -3.61
N ILE A 37 8.14 1.98 -2.98
CA ILE A 37 6.74 2.15 -3.40
C ILE A 37 6.68 2.59 -4.87
N ALA A 38 7.65 3.38 -5.33
CA ALA A 38 7.73 3.81 -6.73
C ALA A 38 7.95 2.62 -7.67
N ASP A 39 8.78 1.64 -7.29
CA ASP A 39 9.01 0.42 -8.07
C ASP A 39 7.75 -0.45 -8.15
N ALA A 40 7.01 -0.57 -7.04
CA ALA A 40 5.73 -1.29 -7.03
C ALA A 40 4.68 -0.60 -7.93
N VAL A 41 4.62 0.73 -7.90
CA VAL A 41 3.73 1.52 -8.76
C VAL A 41 4.12 1.38 -10.23
N GLN A 42 5.41 1.40 -10.54
CA GLN A 42 5.93 1.22 -11.89
C GLN A 42 5.56 -0.17 -12.45
N ALA A 43 5.82 -1.23 -11.70
CA ALA A 43 5.45 -2.60 -12.09
C ALA A 43 3.94 -2.76 -12.34
N LEU A 44 3.10 -2.16 -11.48
CA LEU A 44 1.64 -2.17 -11.68
C LEU A 44 1.21 -1.40 -12.94
N ASN A 45 1.87 -0.28 -13.26
CA ASN A 45 1.61 0.46 -14.48
C ASN A 45 2.00 -0.33 -15.73
N GLU A 46 3.19 -0.95 -15.73
CA GLU A 46 3.67 -1.79 -16.83
C GLU A 46 2.72 -2.97 -17.08
N LEU A 47 2.35 -3.71 -16.03
CA LEU A 47 1.36 -4.79 -16.14
C LEU A 47 0.01 -4.29 -16.69
N ARG A 48 -0.44 -3.10 -16.28
CA ARG A 48 -1.66 -2.50 -16.82
C ARG A 48 -1.54 -2.27 -18.32
N PHE A 49 -0.39 -1.79 -18.81
CA PHE A 49 -0.16 -1.60 -20.25
C PHE A 49 -0.08 -2.93 -21.01
N GLU A 50 0.45 -4.00 -20.41
CA GLU A 50 0.49 -5.33 -21.02
C GLU A 50 -0.90 -5.96 -21.19
N VAL A 51 -1.84 -5.65 -20.30
CA VAL A 51 -3.22 -6.15 -20.37
C VAL A 51 -4.10 -5.30 -21.31
N LEU A 52 -3.65 -4.10 -21.70
CA LEU A 52 -4.39 -3.29 -22.67
C LEU A 52 -4.30 -3.93 -24.08
N PRO A 53 -5.43 -4.09 -24.78
CA PRO A 53 -5.41 -4.57 -26.15
C PRO A 53 -4.62 -3.60 -27.05
N ILE A 54 -3.81 -4.15 -27.96
CA ILE A 54 -2.89 -3.47 -28.89
C ILE A 54 -3.60 -2.38 -29.75
N SER A 55 -4.93 -2.34 -29.74
CA SER A 55 -5.77 -1.50 -30.62
C SER A 55 -6.09 -0.10 -30.09
N GLN A 56 -5.61 0.32 -28.92
CA GLN A 56 -5.77 1.70 -28.48
C GLN A 56 -4.41 2.40 -28.53
N SER A 57 -4.26 3.32 -29.49
CA SER A 57 -3.17 4.28 -29.49
C SER A 57 -3.18 5.01 -28.14
N VAL A 58 -2.20 4.72 -27.29
CA VAL A 58 -1.95 5.50 -26.09
C VAL A 58 -1.72 6.93 -26.57
N GLN A 59 -2.64 7.84 -26.27
CA GLN A 59 -2.45 9.26 -26.59
C GLN A 59 -1.40 9.82 -25.63
N ILE A 60 -0.12 9.63 -25.98
CA ILE A 60 1.05 10.10 -25.22
C ILE A 60 0.95 11.62 -24.96
N PHE A 61 0.30 12.35 -25.86
CA PHE A 61 0.08 13.80 -25.79
C PHE A 61 -0.73 14.30 -24.57
N ASN A 62 -1.47 13.43 -23.86
CA ASN A 62 -2.26 13.86 -22.70
C ASN A 62 -1.54 13.64 -21.35
N LEU A 63 -0.35 13.05 -21.34
CA LEU A 63 0.39 12.72 -20.11
C LEU A 63 1.59 13.63 -19.87
N GLU A 64 2.16 14.22 -20.92
CA GLU A 64 3.20 15.23 -20.80
C GLU A 64 2.56 16.58 -21.09
N GLY A 65 2.49 17.47 -20.09
CA GLY A 65 1.90 18.80 -20.18
C GLY A 65 2.63 19.74 -21.15
N PHE A 66 2.73 19.38 -22.42
CA PHE A 66 3.11 20.25 -23.52
C PHE A 66 1.85 20.87 -24.10
N SER A 67 1.36 21.91 -23.42
CA SER A 67 0.56 22.93 -24.09
C SER A 67 1.48 23.73 -25.03
N GLN A 68 1.00 23.95 -26.25
CA GLN A 68 1.58 24.66 -27.40
C GLN A 68 2.58 25.77 -27.10
#